data_AF-A0A496WSR8-F1
#
_entry.id   AF-A0A496WSR8-F1
#
_cell.length_a   1.000
_cell.length_b   1.000
_cell.length_c   1.000
_cell.angle_alpha   90.00
_cell.angle_beta   90.00
_cell.angle_gamma   90.00
#
_symmetry.space_group_name_H-M   'P 1'
#
loop_
_entity.id
_entity.type
_entity.pdbx_description
1 polymer ?
#
loop_
_entity_poly.entity_id
_entity_poly.type
_entity_poly.pdbx_seq_one_letter_code
_entity_poly.pdbx_strand_id
1 'polypeptide(L)' 'MKHVDIIIIGGGIAGTSTGFELAKKSSITILEKEDHAGYHATGRSAALFAESYGSENTALYALIHAS' A
#
# COMPACT_ATOMS: atom_id res chain seq x y z
N MET A 1 -26.10 -6.38 -6.83
CA MET A 1 -24.65 -6.58 -6.58
C MET A 1 -23.90 -5.51 -7.34
N LYS A 2 -22.82 -4.96 -6.77
CA LYS A 2 -22.00 -3.95 -7.47
C LYS A 2 -20.90 -4.69 -8.23
N HIS A 3 -20.82 -4.49 -9.53
CA HIS A 3 -19.71 -4.98 -10.34
C HIS A 3 -18.56 -3.99 -10.29
N VAL A 4 -17.35 -4.50 -10.13
CA VAL A 4 -16.10 -3.74 -10.23
C VAL A 4 -15.09 -4.55 -11.03
N ASP A 5 -14.17 -3.86 -11.68
CA ASP A 5 -13.15 -4.50 -12.51
C ASP A 5 -12.07 -5.16 -11.65
N ILE A 6 -11.74 -4.56 -10.50
CA ILE A 6 -10.66 -5.02 -9.62
C ILE A 6 -11.09 -4.97 -8.15
N ILE A 7 -10.81 -6.06 -7.43
CA ILE A 7 -10.95 -6.12 -5.98
C ILE A 7 -9.55 -6.19 -5.36
N ILE A 8 -9.29 -5.32 -4.39
CA ILE A 8 -8.07 -5.29 -3.59
C ILE A 8 -8.42 -5.71 -2.16
N ILE A 9 -7.66 -6.64 -1.60
CA ILE A 9 -7.86 -7.13 -0.23
C ILE A 9 -6.82 -6.47 0.68
N GLY A 10 -7.29 -5.70 1.65
CA GLY A 10 -6.49 -4.93 2.61
C GLY A 10 -6.42 -3.45 2.30
N GLY A 11 -6.78 -2.62 3.29
CA GLY A 11 -6.74 -1.15 3.28
C GLY A 11 -5.47 -0.56 3.92
N GLY A 12 -4.37 -1.32 3.96
CA GLY A 12 -3.05 -0.79 4.31
C GLY A 12 -2.39 -0.04 3.13
N ILE A 13 -1.20 0.51 3.37
CA ILE A 13 -0.46 1.36 2.40
C ILE A 13 -0.27 0.66 1.04
N ALA A 14 -0.01 -0.65 1.04
CA ALA A 14 0.14 -1.42 -0.20
C ALA A 14 -1.17 -1.45 -1.01
N GLY A 15 -2.30 -1.75 -0.35
CA GLY A 15 -3.60 -1.85 -1.02
C GLY A 15 -4.15 -0.49 -1.44
N THR A 16 -4.00 0.54 -0.61
CA THR A 16 -4.50 1.89 -0.93
C THR A 16 -3.67 2.58 -2.00
N SER A 17 -2.33 2.47 -1.99
CA SER A 17 -1.49 3.02 -3.06
C SER A 17 -1.73 2.32 -4.40
N THR A 18 -1.84 0.99 -4.39
CA THR A 18 -2.21 0.20 -5.57
C THR A 18 -3.59 0.60 -6.09
N GLY A 19 -4.58 0.73 -5.19
CA GLY A 19 -5.93 1.15 -5.53
C GLY A 19 -5.99 2.55 -6.12
N PHE A 20 -5.21 3.48 -5.57
CA PHE A 20 -5.08 4.84 -6.10
C PHE A 20 -4.61 4.85 -7.56
N GLU A 21 -3.59 4.05 -7.88
CA GLU A 21 -3.07 4.01 -9.24
C GLU A 21 -4.04 3.34 -10.22
N LEU A 22 -4.62 2.21 -9.82
CA LEU A 22 -5.56 1.46 -10.67
C LEU A 22 -6.90 2.19 -10.86
N ALA A 23 -7.35 2.97 -9.88
CA ALA A 23 -8.58 3.77 -9.96
C ALA A 23 -8.56 4.81 -11.10
N LYS A 24 -7.39 5.16 -11.63
CA LYS A 24 -7.27 6.06 -12.79
C LYS A 24 -7.82 5.45 -14.09
N LYS A 25 -7.94 4.12 -14.17
CA LYS A 25 -8.28 3.40 -15.40
C LYS A 25 -9.41 2.37 -15.22
N SER A 26 -9.72 1.99 -13.99
CA SER A 26 -10.65 0.89 -13.70
C SER A 26 -11.47 1.18 -12.45
N SER A 27 -12.68 0.62 -12.39
CA SER A 27 -13.48 0.64 -11.18
C SER A 27 -12.89 -0.34 -10.16
N ILE A 28 -12.62 0.15 -8.95
CA ILE A 28 -11.99 -0.65 -7.90
C ILE A 28 -12.86 -0.73 -6.65
N THR A 29 -12.70 -1.80 -5.88
CA THR A 29 -13.18 -1.89 -4.51
C THR A 29 -12.08 -2.43 -3.62
N ILE A 30 -11.82 -1.74 -2.51
CA ILE A 30 -10.93 -2.22 -1.46
C ILE A 30 -11.81 -2.85 -0.37
N LEU A 31 -11.49 -4.07 0.01
CA LEU A 31 -12.10 -4.75 1.15
C LEU A 31 -11.09 -4.77 2.31
N GLU A 32 -11.42 -4.08 3.39
CA GLU A 32 -10.67 -4.09 4.64
C GLU A 32 -11.49 -4.84 5.70
N LYS A 33 -10.82 -5.68 6.48
CA LYS A 33 -11.43 -6.47 7.55
C LYS A 33 -11.72 -5.62 8.78
N GLU A 34 -10.83 -4.67 9.09
CA GLU A 34 -10.92 -3.83 10.28
C GLU A 34 -11.82 -2.60 10.04
N ASP A 35 -12.37 -2.01 11.11
CA ASP A 35 -13.26 -0.84 11.02
C ASP A 35 -12.55 0.40 10.44
N HIS A 36 -11.22 0.43 10.50
CA HIS A 36 -10.39 1.53 10.03
C HIS A 36 -9.23 1.01 9.16
N ALA A 37 -9.05 1.66 8.01
CA ALA A 37 -7.87 1.46 7.18
C ALA A 37 -6.59 1.77 7.96
N GLY A 38 -5.52 1.03 7.67
CA GLY A 38 -4.23 1.24 8.32
C GLY A 38 -4.14 0.78 9.77
N TYR A 39 -5.11 0.06 10.32
CA TYR A 39 -5.07 -0.45 11.71
C TYR A 39 -3.81 -1.28 12.04
N HIS A 40 -3.21 -1.93 11.03
CA HIS A 40 -2.04 -2.79 11.19
C HIS A 40 -0.71 -2.07 10.94
N ALA A 41 0.21 -2.68 10.18
CA ALA A 41 1.59 -2.21 10.03
C ALA A 41 1.68 -0.76 9.51
N THR A 42 0.76 -0.35 8.63
CA THR A 42 0.73 1.00 8.06
C THR A 42 0.56 2.09 9.13
N GLY A 43 -0.48 2.02 9.96
CA GLY A 43 -0.75 3.03 10.99
C GLY A 43 0.14 2.90 12.23
N ARG A 44 0.93 1.83 12.35
CA ARG A 44 1.89 1.60 13.44
C ARG A 44 3.34 1.87 13.04
N SER A 45 3.57 2.39 11.84
CA SER A 45 4.90 2.78 11.40
C SER A 45 5.30 4.14 11.99
N ALA A 46 6.60 4.44 12.00
CA ALA A 46 7.11 5.78 12.33
C ALA A 46 6.88 6.80 11.19
N ALA A 47 6.32 6.37 10.05
CA ALA A 47 6.16 7.17 8.84
C ALA A 47 7.45 7.88 8.38
N LEU A 48 8.61 7.24 8.58
CA LEU A 48 9.92 7.77 8.19
C LEU A 48 10.30 7.27 6.79
N PHE A 49 10.79 8.19 5.96
CA PHE A 49 11.58 7.87 4.78
C PHE A 49 13.04 8.24 5.06
N ALA A 50 13.94 7.26 4.93
CA ALA A 50 15.37 7.42 5.13
C ALA A 50 16.11 6.76 3.96
N GLU A 51 16.61 7.58 3.04
CA GLU A 51 17.22 7.12 1.77
C GLU A 51 18.38 6.14 1.97
N SER A 52 19.14 6.31 3.06
CA SER A 52 20.28 5.45 3.40
C SER A 52 19.92 4.18 4.17
N TYR A 53 18.63 3.95 4.49
CA TYR A 53 18.23 2.82 5.33
C TYR A 53 18.53 1.48 4.65
N GLY A 54 19.24 0.60 5.37
CA GLY A 54 19.67 -0.71 4.87
C GLY A 54 20.47 -0.68 3.58
N SER A 55 21.34 0.33 3.40
CA SER A 55 22.31 0.42 2.30
C SER A 55 23.20 -0.83 2.17
N GLU A 56 23.38 -1.57 3.25
CA GLU A 56 24.08 -2.86 3.32
C GLU A 56 23.26 -4.05 2.79
N ASN A 57 21.95 -3.87 2.59
CA ASN A 57 21.04 -4.85 2.02
C ASN A 57 20.55 -4.37 0.65
N THR A 58 21.07 -4.97 -0.42
CA THR A 58 20.75 -4.58 -1.80
C THR A 58 19.26 -4.58 -2.11
N ALA A 59 18.48 -5.52 -1.56
CA ALA A 59 17.04 -5.58 -1.79
C ALA A 59 16.30 -4.43 -1.08
N LEU A 60 16.70 -4.10 0.14
CA LEU A 60 16.11 -3.00 0.89
C LEU A 60 16.47 -1.64 0.26
N TYR A 61 17.74 -1.49 -0.13
CA TYR A 61 18.23 -0.29 -0.80
C TYR A 61 17.49 -0.05 -2.14
N ALA A 62 17.29 -1.09 -2.94
CA ALA A 62 16.54 -0.99 -4.20
C ALA A 62 15.08 -0.58 -3.98
N LEU A 63 14.42 -1.11 -2.93
CA LEU A 63 13.03 -0.76 -2.62
C LEU A 63 12.86 0.71 -2.25
N ILE A 64 13.79 1.25 -1.46
CA ILE A 64 13.79 2.67 -1.06
C ILE A 64 13.95 3.60 -2.26
N HIS A 65 14.82 3.24 -3.20
CA HIS A 65 15.09 4.06 -4.40
C HIS A 65 14.05 3.88 -5.51
N ALA A 66 13.14 2.92 -5.38
CA ALA A 66 12.02 2.71 -6.29
C ALA A 66 10.73 3.42 -5.85
N SER A 67 10.73 4.02 -4.65
CA SER A 67 9.58 4.69 -4.03
C SER A 67 9.42 6.15 -4.48
#